data_AF-A0A3Q0J9R3-F1
#
_entry.id   AF-A0A3Q0J9R3-F1
#
_cell.length_a   1.000
_cell.length_b   1.000
_cell.length_c   1.000
_cell.angle_alpha   90.00
_cell.angle_beta   90.00
_cell.angle_gamma   90.00
#
_symmetry.space_group_name_H-M   'P 1'
#
loop_
_entity.id
_entity.type
_entity.pdbx_description
1 polymer ?
#
loop_
_entity_poly.entity_id
_entity_poly.type
_entity_poly.pdbx_seq_one_letter_code
_entity_poly.pdbx_strand_id
1 'polypeptide(L)' 'MVYGEAHRALELLEDYHSKLTDPSDKQLRSAIERVIRIFKSRLFQALLGKLFPYLSCALLTS' A
#
# COMPACT_ATOMS: atom_id res chain seq x y z
N MET A 1 -12.93 8.31 1.05
CA MET A 1 -12.07 8.30 -0.15
C MET A 1 -10.56 8.22 0.19
N VAL A 2 -10.15 7.67 1.33
CA VAL A 2 -8.73 7.61 1.77
C VAL A 2 -7.95 6.47 1.08
N TYR A 3 -8.66 5.48 0.51
CA TYR A 3 -8.04 4.32 -0.14
C TYR A 3 -7.25 4.64 -1.41
N GLY A 4 -7.62 5.71 -2.12
CA GLY A 4 -6.96 6.11 -3.36
C GLY A 4 -5.53 6.62 -3.14
N GLU A 5 -5.30 7.33 -2.03
CA GLU A 5 -3.98 7.92 -1.75
C GLU A 5 -2.96 6.87 -1.31
N ALA A 6 -3.37 5.90 -0.48
CA ALA A 6 -2.50 4.79 -0.08
C ALA A 6 -2.13 3.89 -1.28
N HIS A 7 -3.08 3.67 -2.20
CA HIS A 7 -2.81 2.92 -3.43
C HIS A 7 -1.86 3.69 -4.36
N ARG A 8 -2.10 4.98 -4.55
CA ARG A 8 -1.24 5.87 -5.36
C ARG A 8 0.17 6.00 -4.78
N ALA A 9 0.31 6.08 -3.46
CA ALA A 9 1.60 6.11 -2.79
C ALA A 9 2.39 4.80 -3.01
N LEU A 10 1.69 3.65 -3.01
CA LEU A 10 2.29 2.35 -3.28
C LEU A 10 2.80 2.26 -4.73
N GLU A 11 1.99 2.71 -5.69
CA GLU A 11 2.34 2.73 -7.12
C GLU A 11 3.60 3.58 -7.38
N LEU A 12 3.69 4.77 -6.76
CA LEU A 12 4.88 5.62 -6.86
C LEU A 12 6.14 4.97 -6.26
N LEU A 13 5.99 4.21 -5.17
CA LEU A 13 7.09 3.45 -4.54
C LEU A 13 7.57 2.31 -5.45
N GLU A 14 6.66 1.63 -6.13
CA GLU A 14 6.98 0.56 -7.10
C GLU A 14 7.68 1.11 -8.35
N ASP A 15 7.20 2.24 -8.86
CA ASP A 15 7.80 2.97 -9.97
C ASP A 15 9.20 3.49 -9.64
N TYR A 16 9.42 3.95 -8.41
CA TYR A 16 10.74 4.37 -7.98
C TYR A 16 11.68 3.16 -7.81
N HIS A 17 11.18 2.07 -7.21
CA HIS A 17 11.94 0.82 -7.04
C HIS A 17 12.39 0.23 -8.39
N SER A 18 11.54 0.28 -9.43
CA SER A 18 11.88 -0.24 -10.76
C SER A 18 12.96 0.57 -11.47
N LYS A 19 13.06 1.88 -11.18
CA LYS A 19 14.07 2.79 -11.70
C LYS A 19 15.43 2.67 -11.00
N LEU A 20 15.49 2.04 -9.82
CA LEU A 20 16.74 1.74 -9.12
C LEU A 20 17.44 0.52 -9.73
N THR A 21 18.15 0.75 -10.84
CA THR A 21 18.94 -0.26 -11.54
C THR A 21 20.40 -0.28 -11.14
N ASP A 22 20.87 0.76 -10.43
CA ASP A 22 22.27 0.88 -10.02
C ASP A 22 22.63 -0.14 -8.93
N PRO A 23 23.75 -0.89 -9.07
CA PRO A 23 24.16 -1.89 -8.09
C PRO A 23 24.52 -1.29 -6.72
N SER A 24 24.90 -0.01 -6.66
CA SER A 24 25.11 0.72 -5.41
C SER A 24 23.83 0.92 -4.60
N ASP A 25 22.67 0.94 -5.25
CA ASP A 25 21.38 1.20 -4.61
C ASP A 25 20.72 -0.07 -4.04
N LYS A 26 21.43 -1.20 -4.04
CA LYS A 26 20.89 -2.49 -3.57
C LYS A 26 20.29 -2.42 -2.16
N GLN A 27 20.90 -1.66 -1.25
CA GLN A 27 20.38 -1.48 0.11
C GLN A 27 19.09 -0.66 0.13
N LEU A 28 19.05 0.44 -0.63
CA LEU A 28 17.87 1.29 -0.77
C LEU A 28 16.71 0.53 -1.40
N ARG A 29 17.00 -0.22 -2.47
CA ARG A 29 16.05 -1.08 -3.16
C ARG A 29 15.43 -2.12 -2.21
N SER A 30 16.26 -2.77 -1.39
CA SER A 30 15.78 -3.74 -0.39
C SER A 30 14.94 -3.09 0.72
N ALA A 31 15.27 -1.86 1.12
CA ALA A 31 14.47 -1.12 2.09
C ALA A 31 13.08 -0.76 1.52
N ILE A 32 13.02 -0.28 0.28
CA ILE A 32 11.76 0.05 -0.41
C ILE A 32 10.90 -1.20 -0.62
N GLU A 33 11.49 -2.31 -1.06
CA GLU A 33 10.79 -3.58 -1.24
C GLU A 33 10.09 -4.04 0.05
N ARG A 34 10.77 -3.91 1.20
CA ARG A 34 10.17 -4.24 2.51
C ARG A 34 8.97 -3.35 2.82
N VAL A 35 9.04 -2.06 2.56
CA VAL A 35 7.93 -1.12 2.76
C VAL A 35 6.74 -1.50 1.88
N ILE A 36 6.97 -1.77 0.59
CA ILE A 36 5.93 -2.24 -0.35
C ILE A 36 5.28 -3.53 0.17
N ARG A 37 6.09 -4.48 0.66
CA ARG A 37 5.60 -5.76 1.20
C ARG A 37 4.74 -5.58 2.46
N ILE A 38 5.08 -4.62 3.32
CA ILE A 38 4.28 -4.26 4.51
C ILE A 38 2.94 -3.67 4.08
N PHE A 39 2.93 -2.75 3.11
CA PHE A 39 1.70 -2.15 2.58
C PHE A 39 0.79 -3.18 1.90
N LYS A 40 1.37 -4.17 1.20
CA LYS A 40 0.64 -5.30 0.60
C LYS A 40 0.24 -6.40 1.59
N SER A 41 0.71 -6.33 2.84
CA SER A 41 0.35 -7.33 3.85
C SER A 41 -1.15 -7.34 4.09
N ARG A 42 -1.74 -8.53 4.08
CA ARG A 42 -3.18 -8.72 4.34
C ARG A 42 -3.61 -8.14 5.70
N LEU A 43 -2.71 -8.06 6.67
CA LEU A 43 -2.98 -7.42 7.96
C LEU A 43 -3.10 -5.90 7.81
N PHE A 44 -2.19 -5.26 7.08
CA PHE A 44 -2.22 -3.82 6.83
C PHE A 44 -3.43 -3.44 5.96
N GLN A 45 -3.68 -4.22 4.90
CA GLN A 45 -4.86 -4.09 4.07
C GLN A 45 -6.17 -4.37 4.82
N ALA A 46 -6.18 -5.26 5.82
CA ALA A 46 -7.36 -5.49 6.65
C ALA A 46 -7.59 -4.35 7.64
N LEU A 47 -6.53 -3.78 8.22
CA LEU A 47 -6.59 -2.58 9.07
C LEU A 47 -7.13 -1.38 8.28
N LEU A 48 -6.73 -1.23 7.02
CA LEU A 48 -7.23 -0.19 6.14
C LEU A 48 -8.65 -0.49 5.62
N GLY A 49 -8.91 -1.73 5.20
CA GLY A 49 -10.02 -2.09 4.30
C GLY A 49 -11.21 -2.76 4.94
N LYS A 50 -11.09 -3.35 6.13
CA LYS A 50 -12.26 -3.97 6.76
C LYS A 50 -13.22 -2.94 7.35
N LEU A 51 -12.81 -1.72 7.67
CA LEU A 51 -13.74 -0.75 8.27
C LEU A 51 -14.79 -0.21 7.28
N PHE A 52 -14.48 -0.18 5.99
CA PHE A 52 -15.33 0.47 4.96
C PHE A 52 -16.56 -0.34 4.49
N PRO A 53 -16.46 -1.65 4.17
CA PRO A 53 -17.64 -2.40 3.72
C PRO A 53 -18.66 -2.65 4.84
N TYR A 54 -18.26 -2.69 6.12
CA TYR A 54 -19.21 -2.79 7.23
C TYR A 54 -19.97 -1.48 7.48
N LEU A 55 -19.33 -0.31 7.30
CA LEU A 55 -20.00 1.00 7.41
C LEU A 55 -20.98 1.26 6.26
N SER A 56 -20.65 0.84 5.03
CA SER A 56 -21.57 0.92 3.90
C SER A 56 -22.82 0.07 4.09
N CYS A 57 -22.69 -1.10 4.71
CA CYS A 57 -23.83 -2.00 4.96
C CYS A 57 -24.70 -1.46 6.11
N ALA A 58 -24.09 -0.93 7.18
CA ALA A 58 -24.82 -0.35 8.32
C ALA A 58 -25.55 0.97 7.99
N LEU A 59 -25.04 1.76 7.04
CA LEU A 59 -25.67 3.01 6.60
C LEU A 59 -26.79 2.81 5.56
N LEU A 60 -26.90 1.64 4.93
CA LEU A 60 -27.96 1.33 3.96
C LEU A 60 -29.19 0.64 4.58
N THR A 61 -29.18 0.33 5.87
CA THR A 61 -30.31 -0.31 6.59
C THR A 61 -31.09 0.65 7.50
N SER A 62 -30.94 1.98 7.33
CA SER A 62 -31.68 2.99 8.09
C SER A 62 -32.46 3.94 7.20
#